data_AF-A0A2V9P6U1-F1
#
_entry.id   AF-A0A2V9P6U1-F1
#
_cell.length_a   1.000
_cell.length_b   1.000
_cell.length_c   1.000
_cell.angle_alpha   90.00
_cell.angle_beta   90.00
_cell.angle_gamma   90.00
#
_symmetry.space_group_name_H-M   'P 1'
#
loop_
_entity.id
_entity.type
_entity.pdbx_description
1 polymer ?
#
loop_
_entity_poly.entity_id
_entity_poly.type
_entity_poly.pdbx_seq_one_letter_code
_entity_poly.pdbx_strand_id
1 'polypeptide(L)' 'MFTSRPIGFVSSPYKETSQIPKGLGAKHDVDGVLKILPEFEAGLLDIEG' A
#
# COMPACT_ATOMS: atom_id res chain seq x y z
N MET A 1 26.14 -2.18 -5.09
CA MET A 1 24.96 -1.64 -5.79
C MET A 1 23.74 -2.36 -5.23
N PHE A 2 22.72 -1.63 -4.77
CA PHE A 2 21.51 -2.19 -4.18
C PHE A 2 20.36 -2.18 -5.19
N THR A 3 19.59 -3.25 -5.26
CA THR A 3 18.40 -3.36 -6.11
C THR A 3 17.21 -3.68 -5.22
N SER A 4 16.25 -2.76 -5.12
CA SER A 4 15.01 -2.97 -4.38
C SER A 4 14.20 -4.10 -5.00
N ARG A 5 13.64 -4.98 -4.16
CA ARG A 5 12.71 -6.04 -4.56
C ARG A 5 11.34 -5.77 -3.93
N PRO A 6 10.25 -5.88 -4.69
CA PRO A 6 8.91 -5.67 -4.14
C PRO A 6 8.56 -6.77 -3.14
N ILE A 7 7.89 -6.39 -2.05
CA ILE A 7 7.36 -7.33 -1.05
C ILE A 7 5.85 -7.57 -1.18
N GLY A 8 5.19 -6.86 -2.09
CA GLY A 8 3.74 -6.86 -2.23
C GLY A 8 3.22 -5.77 -3.15
N PHE A 9 1.89 -5.66 -3.23
CA PHE A 9 1.18 -4.74 -4.09
C PHE A 9 0.00 -4.08 -3.36
N VAL A 10 -0.29 -2.83 -3.71
CA VAL A 10 -1.46 -2.11 -3.18
C VAL A 10 -2.67 -2.35 -4.08
N SER A 11 -3.81 -2.66 -3.47
CA SER A 11 -5.12 -2.66 -4.11
C SER A 11 -5.91 -1.45 -3.59
N SER A 12 -6.11 -0.45 -4.45
CA SER A 12 -6.84 0.78 -4.13
C SER A 12 -8.04 0.98 -5.06
N PRO A 13 -9.08 1.72 -4.60
CA PRO A 13 -10.15 2.22 -5.46
C PRO A 13 -9.66 3.18 -6.56
N TYR A 14 -8.54 3.88 -6.33
CA TYR A 14 -7.96 4.77 -7.34
C TYR A 14 -7.27 3.94 -8.44
N LYS A 15 -7.78 4.07 -9.66
CA LYS A 15 -7.23 3.42 -10.86
C LYS A 15 -6.33 4.36 -11.65
N GLU A 16 -6.61 5.65 -11.58
CA GLU A 16 -5.88 6.70 -12.28
C GLU A 16 -5.27 7.71 -11.31
N THR A 17 -4.10 8.24 -11.67
CA THR A 17 -3.37 9.21 -10.82
C THR A 17 -4.11 10.54 -10.63
N SER A 18 -5.08 10.84 -11.48
CA SER A 18 -5.97 12.00 -11.39
C SER A 18 -7.03 11.85 -10.28
N GLN A 19 -7.35 10.61 -9.89
CA GLN A 19 -8.35 10.33 -8.85
C GLN A 19 -7.79 10.49 -7.44
N ILE A 20 -6.45 10.50 -7.31
CA ILE A 20 -5.77 10.65 -6.02
C ILE A 20 -5.99 12.09 -5.51
N PRO A 21 -6.62 12.28 -4.34
CA PRO A 21 -6.78 13.59 -3.72
C PRO A 21 -5.41 14.26 -3.52
N LYS A 22 -5.30 15.55 -3.90
CA LYS A 22 -4.06 16.32 -3.82
C LYS A 22 -4.36 17.72 -3.28
N GLY A 23 -3.40 18.31 -2.56
CA GLY A 23 -3.49 19.68 -2.05
C GLY A 23 -3.81 19.78 -0.56
N LEU A 24 -3.78 21.01 -0.04
CA LEU A 24 -4.01 21.30 1.37
C LEU A 24 -5.45 20.91 1.75
N GLY A 25 -5.60 20.05 2.76
CA GLY A 25 -6.90 19.56 3.21
C GLY A 25 -7.47 18.40 2.40
N ALA A 26 -6.72 17.83 1.44
CA ALA A 26 -7.12 16.60 0.77
C ALA A 26 -7.26 15.46 1.78
N LYS A 27 -8.39 14.76 1.74
CA LYS A 27 -8.66 13.60 2.59
C LYS A 27 -8.48 12.32 1.81
N HIS A 28 -7.89 11.32 2.44
CA HIS A 28 -7.69 9.99 1.89
C HIS A 28 -8.60 9.00 2.63
N ASP A 29 -9.91 9.25 2.57
CA ASP A 29 -10.93 8.49 3.33
C ASP A 29 -11.27 7.13 2.70
N VAL A 30 -10.51 6.67 1.70
CA VAL A 30 -10.77 5.40 1.03
C VAL A 30 -9.86 4.30 1.56
N ASP A 31 -10.46 3.16 1.87
CA ASP A 31 -9.71 1.98 2.28
C ASP A 31 -9.05 1.30 1.08
N GLY A 32 -7.87 0.75 1.34
CA GLY A 32 -7.12 -0.07 0.40
C GLY A 32 -6.47 -1.25 1.11
N VAL A 33 -6.01 -2.24 0.33
CA VAL A 33 -5.39 -3.45 0.87
C VAL A 33 -3.95 -3.51 0.40
N LEU A 34 -3.00 -3.64 1.34
CA LEU A 34 -1.63 -4.00 1.03
C LEU A 34 -1.52 -5.53 0.98
N LYS A 35 -1.37 -6.08 -0.23
CA LYS A 35 -1.23 -7.52 -0.46
C LYS A 35 0.24 -7.90 -0.42
N ILE A 36 0.67 -8.48 0.70
CA ILE A 36 2.04 -8.94 0.89
C ILE A 36 2.23 -10.31 0.20
N LEU A 37 3.38 -10.52 -0.42
CA LEU A 37 3.70 -11.81 -1.05
C LEU A 37 3.85 -12.88 0.03
N PRO A 38 3.41 -14.14 -0.23
CA PRO A 38 3.45 -15.21 0.77
C PRO A 38 4.83 -15.45 1.40
N GLU A 39 5.91 -15.25 0.63
CA GLU A 39 7.29 -15.40 1.12
C GLU A 39 7.68 -14.44 2.26
N PHE A 40 6.90 -13.38 2.48
CA PHE A 40 7.11 -12.37 3.53
C PHE A 40 6.06 -12.43 4.65
N GLU A 41 5.15 -13.41 4.64
CA GLU A 41 4.06 -13.52 5.64
C GLU A 41 4.59 -13.60 7.08
N ALA A 42 5.73 -14.27 7.30
CA ALA A 42 6.37 -14.35 8.61
C ALA A 42 6.76 -12.97 9.18
N GLY A 43 6.99 -11.98 8.33
CA GLY A 43 7.30 -10.60 8.73
C GLY A 43 6.06 -9.80 9.17
N LEU A 44 4.87 -10.38 9.07
CA LEU A 44 3.61 -9.76 9.50
C LEU A 44 3.19 -10.15 10.92
N LEU A 45 4.00 -10.94 11.62
CA LEU A 45 3.74 -11.25 13.02
C LEU A 45 3.76 -9.95 13.85
N ASP A 46 2.77 -9.76 14.71
CA ASP A 46 2.64 -8.62 15.63
C ASP A 46 2.43 -7.24 14.98
N ILE A 47 1.90 -7.18 13.74
CA ILE A 47 1.57 -5.89 13.09
C ILE A 47 0.32 -5.21 13.64
N GLU A 48 -0.52 -5.96 14.37
CA GLU A 48 -1.74 -5.47 15.01
C GLU A 48 -1.35 -4.84 16.36
N GLY A 49 -1.68 -3.55 16.56
CA GLY A 49 -1.36 -2.76 17.75
C GLY A 49 -2.56 -2.08 18.38
#